data_AF-A0A699R2H7-F1
#
_entry.id   AF-A0A699R2H7-F1
#
_cell.length_a   1.000
_cell.length_b   1.000
_cell.length_c   1.000
_cell.angle_alpha   90.00
_cell.angle_beta   90.00
_cell.angle_gamma   90.00
#
_symmetry.space_group_name_H-M   'P 1'
#
loop_
_entity.id
_entity.type
_entity.pdbx_description
1 polymer ?
#
loop_
_entity_poly.entity_id
_entity_poly.type
_entity_poly.pdbx_seq_one_letter_code
_entity_poly.pdbx_strand_id
1 'polypeptide(L)' 'MYAEPMKLKIWPMGRTHNYVLMNKWNNFMEENKDYLKQFLTIQLCSFRVDQQLCFALVVVEIPLASGVDEVT' A
#
# COMPACT_ATOMS: atom_id res chain seq x y z
N MET A 1 10.03 -6.26 18.71
CA MET A 1 8.66 -6.24 18.14
C MET A 1 7.97 -4.99 18.64
N TYR A 2 7.29 -4.20 17.80
CA TYR A 2 6.63 -2.96 18.24
C TYR A 2 5.62 -3.23 19.36
N ALA A 3 5.55 -2.35 20.37
CA ALA A 3 4.63 -2.49 21.51
C ALA A 3 3.15 -2.59 21.10
N GLU A 4 2.81 -2.01 19.94
CA GLU A 4 1.50 -2.11 19.32
C GLU A 4 1.66 -2.22 17.79
N PRO A 5 1.52 -3.42 17.21
CA PRO A 5 1.67 -3.63 15.78
C PRO A 5 0.47 -3.11 14.98
N MET A 6 0.70 -2.80 13.70
CA MET A 6 -0.36 -2.58 12.71
C MET A 6 -1.15 -3.89 12.51
N LYS A 7 -2.48 -3.79 12.49
CA LYS A 7 -3.40 -4.92 12.39
C LYS A 7 -4.08 -4.93 11.03
N LEU A 8 -3.97 -6.06 10.35
CA LEU A 8 -4.78 -6.38 9.17
C LEU A 8 -6.03 -7.13 9.64
N LYS A 9 -7.21 -6.65 9.25
CA LYS A 9 -8.48 -7.33 9.53
C LYS A 9 -9.30 -7.51 8.27
N ILE A 10 -10.18 -8.50 8.28
CA ILE A 10 -11.25 -8.61 7.31
C ILE A 10 -12.40 -7.73 7.81
N TRP A 11 -12.77 -6.74 7.02
CA TRP A 11 -13.94 -5.90 7.23
C TRP A 11 -15.09 -6.44 6.36
N PRO A 12 -16.17 -6.96 6.98
CA PRO A 12 -17.35 -7.39 6.23
C PRO A 12 -18.08 -6.15 5.69
N MET A 13 -18.19 -6.07 4.37
CA MET A 13 -19.11 -5.18 3.68
C MET A 13 -20.42 -5.95 3.45
N GLY A 14 -21.54 -5.25 3.22
CA GLY A 14 -22.85 -5.90 3.12
C GLY A 14 -22.94 -7.07 2.12
N ARG A 15 -22.13 -7.07 1.06
CA ARG A 15 -22.05 -8.17 0.07
C ARG A 15 -20.63 -8.70 -0.19
N THR A 16 -19.60 -8.08 0.37
CA THR A 16 -18.19 -8.40 0.08
C THR A 16 -17.35 -8.36 1.36
N HIS A 17 -16.08 -8.73 1.26
CA HIS A 17 -15.14 -8.61 2.36
C HIS A 17 -13.91 -7.86 1.87
N ASN A 18 -13.49 -6.84 2.62
CA ASN A 18 -12.28 -6.09 2.32
C ASN A 18 -11.22 -6.36 3.38
N TYR A 19 -9.97 -6.47 2.98
CA TYR A 19 -8.85 -6.45 3.92
C TYR A 19 -8.50 -5.00 4.24
N VAL A 20 -8.43 -4.66 5.52
CA VAL A 20 -8.20 -3.29 6.00
C VAL A 20 -7.07 -3.24 7.02
N LEU A 21 -6.22 -2.24 6.88
CA LEU A 21 -5.21 -1.86 7.87
C LEU A 21 -5.86 -0.86 8.83
N MET A 22 -6.09 -1.27 10.08
CA MET A 22 -6.98 -0.50 10.97
C MET A 22 -6.30 0.57 11.82
N ASN A 23 -5.02 0.41 12.15
CA ASN A 23 -4.33 1.27 13.12
C ASN A 23 -2.95 1.71 12.61
N LYS A 24 -2.53 2.91 13.03
CA LYS A 24 -1.19 3.49 12.76
C LYS A 24 -0.86 3.74 11.29
N TRP A 25 -1.83 3.57 10.38
CA TRP A 25 -1.62 3.84 8.97
C TRP A 25 -1.10 5.26 8.72
N ASN A 26 -1.72 6.26 9.36
CA ASN A 26 -1.28 7.65 9.21
C ASN A 26 0.16 7.86 9.72
N ASN A 27 0.50 7.33 10.89
CA ASN A 27 1.86 7.44 11.42
C ASN A 27 2.88 6.77 10.49
N PHE A 28 2.54 5.59 9.97
CA PHE A 28 3.37 4.89 8.99
C PHE A 28 3.57 5.72 7.72
N MET A 29 2.52 6.36 7.20
CA MET A 29 2.62 7.25 6.04
C MET A 29 3.52 8.46 6.33
N GLU A 30 3.39 9.09 7.49
CA GLU A 30 4.23 10.23 7.89
C GLU A 30 5.71 9.85 8.08
N GLU A 31 5.98 8.72 8.74
CA GLU A 31 7.33 8.18 8.91
C GLU A 31 8.02 7.86 7.58
N ASN A 32 7.24 7.58 6.53
CA ASN A 32 7.72 7.18 5.21
C ASN A 32 7.39 8.22 4.11
N LYS A 33 7.04 9.45 4.48
CA LYS A 33 6.53 10.48 3.55
C LYS A 33 7.47 10.83 2.40
N ASP A 34 8.77 10.66 2.60
CA ASP A 34 9.79 10.92 1.57
C ASP A 34 9.69 9.91 0.42
N TYR A 35 9.16 8.71 0.69
CA TYR A 35 8.93 7.63 -0.26
C TYR A 35 7.47 7.54 -0.70
N LEU A 36 6.52 7.70 0.23
CA LEU A 36 5.07 7.54 0.01
C LEU A 36 4.40 8.90 -0.22
N LYS A 37 4.82 9.59 -1.27
CA LYS A 37 4.33 10.94 -1.59
C LYS A 37 2.87 10.93 -2.03
N GLN A 38 2.22 12.07 -1.81
CA GLN A 38 0.88 12.34 -2.32
C GLN A 38 0.84 12.14 -3.84
N PHE A 39 -0.25 11.57 -4.35
CA PHE A 39 -0.49 11.24 -5.78
C PHE A 39 0.31 10.07 -6.34
N LEU A 40 1.12 9.37 -5.54
CA LEU A 40 1.74 8.13 -5.97
C LEU A 40 0.76 6.96 -5.83
N THR A 41 0.82 6.04 -6.78
CA THR A 41 0.13 4.75 -6.65
C THR A 41 0.99 3.83 -5.80
N ILE A 42 0.39 3.25 -4.76
CA ILE A 42 1.06 2.29 -3.89
C ILE A 42 0.37 0.94 -4.08
N GLN A 43 1.16 -0.10 -4.35
CA GLN A 43 0.71 -1.49 -4.35
C GLN A 43 1.05 -2.15 -3.02
N LEU A 44 0.09 -2.89 -2.47
CA LEU A 44 0.30 -3.78 -1.34
C LEU A 44 0.49 -5.20 -1.87
N CYS A 45 1.72 -5.71 -1.79
CA CYS A 45 2.08 -7.05 -2.22
C CYS A 45 2.08 -8.01 -1.03
N SER A 46 1.44 -9.17 -1.16
CA SER A 46 1.52 -10.26 -0.18
C SER A 46 2.48 -11.34 -0.65
N PHE A 47 3.33 -11.83 0.25
CA PHE A 47 4.27 -12.92 -0.03
C PHE A 47 4.47 -13.79 1.22
N ARG A 48 5.16 -14.92 1.09
CA ARG A 48 5.47 -15.81 2.22
C ARG A 48 6.98 -15.99 2.39
N VAL A 49 7.45 -15.88 3.63
CA VAL A 49 8.83 -16.22 4.04
C VAL A 49 8.72 -17.17 5.22
N ASP A 50 9.33 -18.36 5.14
CA ASP A 50 9.27 -19.38 6.19
C ASP A 50 7.84 -19.65 6.70
N GLN A 51 6.90 -19.81 5.75
CA GLN A 51 5.46 -19.98 5.97
C GLN A 51 4.71 -18.78 6.59
N GLN A 52 5.40 -17.72 7.01
CA GLN A 52 4.80 -16.50 7.53
C GLN A 52 4.28 -15.62 6.38
N LEU A 53 3.06 -15.11 6.51
CA LEU A 53 2.49 -14.15 5.56
C LEU A 53 3.09 -12.77 5.82
N CYS A 54 3.73 -12.21 4.81
CA CYS A 54 4.37 -10.91 4.84
C CYS A 54 3.71 -9.96 3.83
N PHE A 55 3.86 -8.66 4.08
CA PHE A 55 3.34 -7.62 3.23
C PHE A 55 4.45 -6.61 2.91
N ALA A 56 4.50 -6.17 1.66
CA ALA A 56 5.37 -5.08 1.21
C ALA A 56 4.53 -4.00 0.54
N LEU A 57 4.88 -2.74 0.80
CA LEU A 57 4.32 -1.60 0.09
C LEU A 57 5.33 -1.16 -0.95
N VAL A 58 4.88 -1.08 -2.21
CA VAL A 58 5.71 -0.72 -3.34
C VAL A 58 5.10 0.49 -4.01
N VAL A 59 5.90 1.54 -4.18
CA VAL A 59 5.54 2.66 -5.04
C VAL A 59 5.69 2.18 -6.47
N VAL A 60 4.59 2.22 -7.22
CA VAL A 60 4.60 1.92 -8.65
C VAL A 60 4.57 3.22 -9.43
N GLU A 61 5.53 3.38 -10.34
CA GLU A 61 5.46 4.45 -11.33
C GLU A 61 4.18 4.26 -12.13
N ILE A 62 3.36 5.31 -12.19
CA ILE A 62 2.29 5.36 -13.17
C ILE A 62 3.02 5.36 -14.52
N PRO A 63 2.75 4.40 -15.43
CA PRO A 63 3.30 4.49 -16.77
C PRO A 63 2.85 5.83 -17.32
N LEU A 64 3.78 6.78 -17.48
CA LEU A 64 3.54 7.97 -18.28
C LEU A 64 3.04 7.42 -19.60
N ALA A 65 1.78 7.71 -19.93
CA ALA A 65 1.19 7.28 -21.19
C ALA A 65 2.18 7.67 -22.29
N SER A 66 2.80 6.66 -22.88
CA SER A 66 3.66 6.82 -24.05
C SER A 66 2.72 7.22 -25.18
N GLY A 67 2.70 8.51 -25.51
CA GLY A 67 1.86 9.04 -26.58
C GLY A 67 1.27 10.40 -26.28
N VAL A 68 2.11 11.39 -25.99
CA VAL A 68 1.85 12.70 -26.56
C VAL A 68 2.91 12.86 -27.62
N ASP A 69 2.56 12.54 -28.87
CA ASP A 69 3.35 12.91 -30.02
C ASP A 69 3.60 14.42 -29.94
N GLU A 70 4.88 14.80 -29.93
CA GLU A 70 5.27 16.17 -30.21
C GLU A 70 4.74 16.53 -31.60
N VAL A 71 3.65 17.29 -31.65
CA VAL A 71 3.21 17.97 -32.87
C VAL A 71 3.53 19.44 -32.73
N THR A 72 4.71 19.76 -33.31
CA THR A 72 5.20 21.05 -33.86
C THR A 72 5.17 22.30 -33.00
#